data_AF-A0A832MLQ7-F1
#
_entry.id   AF-A0A832MLQ7-F1
#
_cell.length_a   1.000
_cell.length_b   1.000
_cell.length_c   1.000
_cell.angle_alpha   90.00
_cell.angle_beta   90.00
_cell.angle_gamma   90.00
#
_symmetry.space_group_name_H-M   'P 1'
#
loop_
_entity.id
_entity.type
_entity.pdbx_description
1 polymer ?
#
loop_
_entity_poly.entity_id
_entity_poly.type
_entity_poly.pdbx_seq_one_letter_code
_entity_poly.pdbx_strand_id
1 'polypeptide(L)'
;MRARTAAGRALALGAALAALAAGCAPPPRPGAGAGAVPYPVRPDWSDLMDNGCDGGGDGVDWEFQWSPVPRAVRYHLQAWSVGPGSPALDDSTITGNFYRRSEPRVFVRESMRIGWRWRVRAFADGAWSEWSRETVFDFEPPGTDCP
;
A
#
# COMPACT_ATOMS: atom_id res chain seq x y z
N MET A 1 -31.59 43.24 75.90
CA MET A 1 -30.57 42.15 75.90
C MET A 1 -30.17 41.87 74.46
N ARG A 2 -28.98 42.33 74.05
CA ARG A 2 -28.36 42.07 72.75
C ARG A 2 -26.96 41.51 73.04
N ALA A 3 -26.63 40.33 72.53
CA ALA A 3 -25.29 39.74 72.60
C ALA A 3 -24.69 39.80 71.18
N ARG A 4 -23.67 40.63 70.94
CA ARG A 4 -22.22 40.50 71.22
C ARG A 4 -21.46 39.70 70.17
N THR A 5 -20.62 40.47 69.48
CA THR A 5 -19.48 40.23 68.60
C THR A 5 -18.49 39.17 69.12
N ALA A 6 -17.87 38.40 68.21
CA ALA A 6 -16.41 38.42 67.92
C ALA A 6 -15.93 37.14 67.20
N ALA A 7 -14.90 37.32 66.38
CA ALA A 7 -14.27 36.36 65.48
C ALA A 7 -13.40 35.30 66.18
N GLY A 8 -13.13 34.18 65.49
CA GLY A 8 -12.16 33.16 65.90
C GLY A 8 -11.72 32.27 64.73
N ARG A 9 -10.41 32.22 64.50
CA ARG A 9 -9.67 31.49 63.46
C ARG A 9 -9.81 29.97 63.55
N ALA A 10 -9.71 29.28 62.42
CA ALA A 10 -9.04 27.98 62.34
C ALA A 10 -8.35 27.83 60.97
N LEU A 11 -7.02 27.65 61.01
CA LEU A 11 -6.23 27.13 59.90
C LEU A 11 -6.59 25.65 59.69
N ALA A 12 -6.69 25.22 58.44
CA ALA A 12 -6.40 23.84 58.07
C ALA A 12 -5.52 23.85 56.83
N LEU A 13 -4.32 23.29 56.99
CA LEU A 13 -3.36 23.00 55.94
C LEU A 13 -3.95 21.94 54.99
N GLY A 14 -4.00 22.26 53.70
CA GLY A 14 -4.24 21.29 52.63
C GLY A 14 -3.23 21.54 51.52
N ALA A 15 -2.35 20.59 51.29
CA ALA A 15 -1.26 20.66 50.33
C ALA A 15 -1.75 20.98 48.91
N ALA A 16 -1.14 21.97 48.27
CA ALA A 16 -1.27 22.18 46.83
C ALA A 16 -0.44 21.11 46.10
N LEU A 17 -1.10 20.10 45.55
CA LEU A 17 -0.53 19.27 44.50
C LEU A 17 -0.67 20.04 43.19
N ALA A 18 0.45 20.63 42.74
CA ALA A 18 0.59 21.09 41.38
C ALA A 18 0.54 19.87 40.44
N ALA A 19 -0.57 19.70 39.73
CA ALA A 19 -0.62 18.76 38.62
C ALA A 19 0.23 19.32 37.48
N LEU A 20 1.34 18.66 37.19
CA LEU A 20 2.02 18.77 35.91
C LEU A 20 1.03 18.33 34.83
N ALA A 21 0.41 19.31 34.15
CA ALA A 21 -0.22 19.07 32.87
C ALA A 21 0.92 18.78 31.87
N ALA A 22 1.44 17.55 31.89
CA ALA A 22 2.08 16.97 30.72
C ALA A 22 1.02 17.01 29.62
N GLY A 23 1.19 17.93 28.66
CA GLY A 23 0.29 18.09 27.54
C GLY A 23 0.07 16.74 26.90
N CYS A 24 -1.12 16.18 27.09
CA CYS A 24 -1.54 14.96 26.46
C CYS A 24 -1.72 15.32 24.98
N ALA A 25 -0.66 15.19 24.19
CA ALA A 25 -0.79 15.15 22.75
C ALA A 25 -1.85 14.07 22.46
N PRO A 26 -2.92 14.40 21.71
CA PRO A 26 -3.94 13.41 21.42
C PRO A 26 -3.27 12.21 20.73
N PRO A 27 -3.73 10.98 20.99
CA PRO A 27 -3.22 9.81 20.27
C PRO A 27 -3.34 10.07 18.77
N PRO A 28 -2.36 9.66 17.94
CA PRO A 28 -2.45 9.82 16.50
C PRO A 28 -3.77 9.18 16.04
N ARG A 29 -4.64 9.99 15.40
CA ARG A 29 -5.92 9.50 14.88
C ARG A 29 -5.61 8.40 13.87
N PRO A 30 -6.18 7.18 14.01
CA PRO A 30 -6.24 6.27 12.88
C PRO A 30 -7.04 6.95 11.77
N GLY A 31 -6.39 7.28 10.65
CA GLY A 31 -7.07 7.81 9.45
C GLY A 31 -6.76 9.24 9.02
N ALA A 32 -5.76 9.92 9.59
CA ALA A 32 -5.37 11.28 9.13
C ALA A 32 -4.17 11.33 8.17
N GLY A 33 -3.73 10.19 7.61
CA GLY A 33 -2.55 10.16 6.73
C GLY A 33 -2.38 8.92 5.86
N ALA A 34 -3.42 8.10 5.64
CA ALA A 34 -3.36 7.11 4.58
C ALA A 34 -3.60 7.87 3.26
N GLY A 35 -2.53 8.09 2.48
CA GLY A 35 -2.64 8.68 1.15
C GLY A 35 -3.69 7.96 0.31
N ALA A 36 -4.30 8.66 -0.66
CA ALA A 36 -5.34 8.07 -1.50
C ALA A 36 -4.85 6.73 -2.09
N VAL A 37 -5.68 5.69 -1.97
CA VAL A 37 -5.32 4.35 -2.45
C VAL A 37 -5.43 4.32 -3.97
N PRO A 38 -4.38 3.91 -4.71
CA PRO A 38 -4.48 3.75 -6.16
C PRO A 38 -5.44 2.61 -6.51
N TYR A 39 -6.13 2.72 -7.64
CA TYR A 39 -6.89 1.61 -8.21
C TYR A 39 -6.15 1.00 -9.41
N PRO A 40 -6.09 -0.35 -9.51
CA PRO A 40 -5.62 -1.07 -10.68
C PRO A 40 -6.40 -0.67 -11.94
N VAL A 41 -5.70 -0.46 -13.06
CA VAL A 41 -6.29 -0.16 -14.37
C VAL A 41 -6.07 -1.33 -15.33
N ARG A 42 -4.83 -1.81 -15.46
CA ARG A 42 -4.51 -3.02 -16.24
C ARG A 42 -3.25 -3.73 -15.69
N PRO A 43 -3.15 -5.06 -15.81
CA PRO A 43 -4.15 -5.96 -16.38
C PRO A 43 -5.40 -6.03 -15.50
N ASP A 44 -6.58 -5.97 -16.13
CA ASP A 44 -7.87 -6.16 -15.46
C ASP A 44 -8.30 -7.62 -15.54
N TRP A 45 -9.46 -7.93 -14.96
CA TRP A 45 -9.99 -9.28 -14.92
C TRP A 45 -10.16 -9.83 -16.34
N SER A 46 -9.54 -10.98 -16.62
CA SER A 46 -9.47 -11.69 -17.91
C SER A 46 -8.46 -11.17 -18.95
N ASP A 47 -7.68 -10.14 -18.62
CA ASP A 47 -6.56 -9.76 -19.50
C ASP A 47 -5.54 -10.90 -19.57
N LEU A 48 -5.03 -11.10 -20.78
CA LEU A 48 -3.93 -12.00 -21.07
C LEU A 48 -2.65 -11.19 -21.20
N MET A 49 -1.70 -11.45 -20.31
CA MET A 49 -0.37 -10.85 -20.33
C MET A 49 0.55 -11.71 -21.20
N ASP A 50 1.42 -11.05 -21.97
CA ASP A 50 2.42 -11.74 -22.75
C ASP A 50 3.34 -12.61 -21.87
N ASN A 51 3.64 -13.81 -22.38
CA ASN A 51 4.39 -14.84 -21.73
C ASN A 51 5.68 -15.22 -22.49
N GLY A 52 6.00 -14.51 -23.57
CA GLY A 52 7.19 -14.69 -24.38
C GLY A 52 7.32 -16.08 -25.03
N CYS A 53 8.52 -16.35 -25.57
CA CYS A 53 8.79 -17.56 -26.34
C CYS A 53 9.51 -18.66 -25.54
N ASP A 54 8.94 -19.87 -25.52
CA ASP A 54 9.63 -21.08 -25.07
C ASP A 54 10.70 -21.47 -26.12
N GLY A 55 11.89 -20.89 -26.00
CA GLY A 55 12.97 -21.02 -26.99
C GLY A 55 13.79 -19.75 -27.21
N GLY A 56 13.36 -18.61 -26.64
CA GLY A 56 14.15 -17.38 -26.58
C GLY A 56 14.16 -16.52 -27.84
N GLY A 57 13.14 -16.66 -28.70
CA GLY A 57 12.91 -15.81 -29.88
C GLY A 57 12.36 -14.41 -29.52
N ASP A 58 11.47 -14.35 -28.53
CA ASP A 58 10.95 -13.14 -27.90
C ASP A 58 10.92 -13.29 -26.37
N GLY A 59 10.97 -12.16 -25.67
CA GLY A 59 10.86 -12.05 -24.23
C GLY A 59 9.44 -11.89 -23.75
N VAL A 60 9.30 -11.62 -22.45
CA VAL A 60 8.03 -11.12 -21.92
C VAL A 60 7.87 -9.63 -22.21
N ASP A 61 6.65 -9.16 -22.38
CA ASP A 61 6.25 -7.75 -22.33
C ASP A 61 5.12 -7.54 -21.31
N TRP A 62 5.50 -7.34 -20.05
CA TRP A 62 4.53 -7.14 -18.97
C TRP A 62 4.25 -5.67 -18.76
N GLU A 63 2.97 -5.32 -18.69
CA GLU A 63 2.54 -3.96 -18.45
C GLU A 63 1.51 -3.88 -17.33
N PHE A 64 1.82 -3.08 -16.32
CA PHE A 64 0.90 -2.76 -15.22
C PHE A 64 0.64 -1.26 -15.21
N GLN A 65 -0.61 -0.88 -15.00
CA GLN A 65 -1.02 0.52 -14.91
C GLN A 65 -2.05 0.70 -13.81
N TRP A 66 -1.95 1.82 -13.11
CA TRP A 66 -2.87 2.19 -12.04
C TRP A 66 -3.17 3.68 -12.06
N SER A 67 -4.17 4.08 -11.28
CA SER A 67 -4.56 5.47 -11.13
C SER A 67 -3.46 6.30 -10.44
N PRO A 68 -3.16 7.52 -10.92
CA PRO A 68 -2.24 8.40 -10.22
C PRO A 68 -2.83 8.84 -8.87
N VAL A 69 -1.97 8.90 -7.86
CA VAL A 69 -2.29 9.41 -6.52
C VAL A 69 -1.66 10.79 -6.34
N PRO A 70 -2.44 11.83 -5.97
CA PRO A 70 -1.90 13.16 -5.71
C PRO A 70 -0.79 13.12 -4.65
N ARG A 71 0.32 13.82 -4.93
CA ARG A 71 1.52 13.89 -4.07
C ARG A 71 2.24 12.55 -3.83
N ALA A 72 1.88 11.49 -4.55
CA ALA A 72 2.67 10.26 -4.52
C ALA A 72 4.03 10.50 -5.16
N VAL A 73 5.08 10.07 -4.48
CA VAL A 73 6.48 10.15 -4.97
C VAL A 73 7.00 8.80 -5.44
N ARG A 74 6.37 7.70 -5.02
CA ARG A 74 6.63 6.35 -5.50
C ARG A 74 5.45 5.41 -5.21
N TYR A 75 5.50 4.25 -5.83
CA TYR A 75 4.52 3.18 -5.71
C TYR A 75 5.22 1.86 -5.38
N HIS A 76 4.45 0.95 -4.82
CA HIS A 76 4.87 -0.41 -4.54
C HIS A 76 3.92 -1.36 -5.24
N LEU A 77 4.44 -2.11 -6.20
CA LEU A 77 3.74 -3.11 -7.00
C LEU A 77 4.14 -4.51 -6.53
N GLN A 78 3.15 -5.38 -6.35
CA GLN A 78 3.36 -6.81 -6.13
C GLN A 78 2.52 -7.63 -7.11
N ALA A 79 3.10 -8.69 -7.68
CA ALA A 79 2.38 -9.69 -8.47
C ALA A 79 2.86 -11.12 -8.13
N TRP A 80 1.92 -12.07 -8.06
CA TRP A 80 2.19 -13.46 -7.66
C TRP A 80 1.20 -14.46 -8.26
N SER A 81 1.65 -15.70 -8.43
CA SER A 81 0.82 -16.83 -8.88
C SER A 81 0.00 -17.42 -7.72
N VAL A 82 -1.06 -18.18 -8.03
CA VAL A 82 -1.84 -18.92 -7.02
C VAL A 82 -1.02 -20.09 -6.49
N GLY A 83 -0.33 -19.89 -5.38
CA GLY A 83 0.46 -20.93 -4.71
C GLY A 83 1.23 -20.39 -3.50
N PRO A 84 1.82 -21.27 -2.68
CA PRO A 84 2.69 -20.83 -1.59
C PRO A 84 3.99 -20.26 -2.17
N GLY A 85 4.24 -18.96 -1.94
CA GLY A 85 5.47 -18.32 -2.40
C GLY A 85 5.53 -16.81 -2.12
N SER A 86 6.74 -16.26 -2.21
CA SER A 86 6.95 -14.81 -2.28
C SER A 86 6.42 -14.25 -3.60
N PRO A 87 6.10 -12.94 -3.68
CA PRO A 87 5.74 -12.33 -4.94
C PRO A 87 6.84 -12.51 -5.98
N ALA A 88 6.45 -12.85 -7.21
CA ALA A 88 7.39 -12.96 -8.33
C ALA A 88 7.82 -11.57 -8.83
N LEU A 89 6.97 -10.57 -8.62
CA LEU A 89 7.29 -9.15 -8.78
C LEU A 89 7.02 -8.46 -7.43
N ASP A 90 8.03 -7.75 -6.93
CA ASP A 90 7.96 -6.92 -5.73
C ASP A 90 8.87 -5.70 -5.93
N ASP A 91 8.30 -4.59 -6.38
CA ASP A 91 9.06 -3.35 -6.68
C ASP A 91 8.42 -2.15 -5.97
N SER A 92 9.17 -1.53 -5.07
CA SER A 92 8.77 -0.36 -4.28
C SER A 92 9.46 0.94 -4.71
N THR A 93 10.12 0.94 -5.87
CA THR A 93 10.93 2.05 -6.38
C THR A 93 10.27 2.82 -7.52
N ILE A 94 9.09 2.39 -7.97
CA ILE A 94 8.40 2.92 -9.15
C ILE A 94 7.92 4.34 -8.89
N THR A 95 8.35 5.32 -9.69
CA THR A 95 7.97 6.73 -9.52
C THR A 95 6.78 7.15 -10.40
N GLY A 96 6.51 6.39 -11.46
CA GLY A 96 5.35 6.58 -12.34
C GLY A 96 4.12 5.79 -11.89
N ASN A 97 2.99 5.98 -12.58
CA ASN A 97 1.77 5.21 -12.38
C ASN A 97 1.63 4.01 -13.34
N PHE A 98 2.78 3.54 -13.84
CA PHE A 98 2.88 2.39 -14.71
C PHE A 98 4.20 1.65 -14.44
N TYR A 99 4.22 0.37 -14.78
CA TYR A 99 5.41 -0.48 -14.78
C TYR A 99 5.43 -1.27 -16.09
N ARG A 100 6.60 -1.34 -16.71
CA ARG A 100 6.83 -2.18 -17.88
C ARG A 100 8.08 -3.02 -17.69
N ARG A 101 8.00 -4.30 -18.02
CA ARG A 101 9.13 -5.22 -18.06
C ARG A 101 9.18 -5.86 -19.42
N SER A 102 10.31 -5.66 -20.11
CA SER A 102 10.60 -6.35 -21.35
C SER A 102 11.93 -7.09 -21.20
N GLU A 103 11.88 -8.42 -21.15
CA GLU A 103 13.06 -9.25 -20.90
C GLU A 103 13.07 -10.50 -21.78
N PRO A 104 14.12 -10.71 -22.59
CA PRO A 104 14.25 -11.89 -23.43
C PRO A 104 14.47 -13.15 -22.59
N ARG A 105 14.01 -14.30 -23.09
CA ARG A 105 14.23 -15.63 -22.48
C ARG A 105 13.66 -15.80 -21.08
N VAL A 106 12.77 -14.91 -20.66
CA VAL A 106 11.93 -15.08 -19.48
C VAL A 106 10.58 -15.59 -19.96
N PHE A 107 10.00 -16.55 -19.24
CA PHE A 107 8.62 -16.98 -19.43
C PHE A 107 8.07 -17.58 -18.13
N VAL A 108 6.75 -17.51 -17.98
CA VAL A 108 5.98 -18.21 -16.95
C VAL A 108 5.59 -19.58 -17.50
N ARG A 109 5.95 -20.64 -16.79
CA ARG A 109 5.64 -22.02 -17.19
C ARG A 109 4.13 -22.21 -17.30
N GLU A 110 3.71 -23.05 -18.25
CA GLU A 110 2.30 -23.37 -18.51
C GLU A 110 1.51 -23.69 -17.23
N SER A 111 2.08 -24.48 -16.32
CA SER A 111 1.41 -24.89 -15.07
C SER A 111 1.19 -23.75 -14.07
N MET A 112 1.76 -22.57 -14.30
CA MET A 112 1.69 -21.40 -13.41
C MET A 112 1.03 -20.19 -14.07
N ARG A 113 0.56 -20.30 -15.32
CA ARG A 113 0.10 -19.14 -16.10
C ARG A 113 -1.23 -18.55 -15.62
N ILE A 114 -2.05 -19.34 -14.91
CA ILE A 114 -3.43 -18.98 -14.55
C ILE A 114 -3.54 -18.46 -13.11
N GLY A 115 -4.37 -17.44 -12.92
CA GLY A 115 -4.84 -16.94 -11.63
C GLY A 115 -3.88 -15.97 -10.97
N TRP A 116 -3.00 -15.33 -11.72
CA TRP A 116 -2.06 -14.36 -11.16
C TRP A 116 -2.80 -13.21 -10.51
N ARG A 117 -2.30 -12.80 -9.36
CA ARG A 117 -2.83 -11.70 -8.57
C ARG A 117 -1.84 -10.58 -8.54
N TRP A 118 -2.34 -9.36 -8.52
CA TRP A 118 -1.51 -8.19 -8.30
C TRP A 118 -2.24 -7.12 -7.51
N ARG A 119 -1.45 -6.24 -6.88
CA ARG A 119 -1.91 -5.08 -6.13
C ARG A 119 -0.86 -3.99 -6.13
N VAL A 120 -1.28 -2.77 -5.84
CA VAL A 120 -0.40 -1.61 -5.78
C VAL A 120 -0.77 -0.70 -4.61
N ARG A 121 0.22 0.00 -4.05
CA ARG A 121 0.00 1.08 -3.07
C ARG A 121 0.89 2.28 -3.38
N ALA A 122 0.51 3.44 -2.88
CA ALA A 122 1.23 4.69 -3.11
C ALA A 122 1.97 5.14 -1.84
N PHE A 123 3.14 5.76 -2.00
CA PHE A 123 3.81 6.49 -0.93
C PHE A 123 3.61 7.98 -1.17
N ALA A 124 2.82 8.61 -0.30
CA ALA A 124 2.50 10.03 -0.36
C ALA A 124 2.58 10.62 1.05
N ASP A 125 3.01 11.88 1.15
CA ASP A 125 3.08 12.61 2.42
C ASP A 125 3.86 11.87 3.54
N GLY A 126 4.88 11.10 3.15
CA GLY A 126 5.74 10.36 4.09
C GLY A 126 5.17 9.03 4.58
N ALA A 127 4.02 8.59 4.08
CA ALA A 127 3.39 7.33 4.46
C ALA A 127 2.96 6.50 3.25
N TRP A 128 2.92 5.18 3.43
CA TRP A 128 2.29 4.27 2.47
C TRP A 128 0.77 4.31 2.67
N SER A 129 0.02 4.34 1.56
CA SER A 129 -1.40 4.03 1.57
C SER A 129 -1.63 2.55 1.93
N GLU A 130 -2.89 2.21 2.21
CA GLU A 130 -3.34 0.83 2.13
C GLU A 130 -3.07 0.26 0.73
N TRP A 131 -2.99 -1.06 0.65
CA TRP A 131 -2.96 -1.76 -0.62
C TRP A 131 -4.28 -1.57 -1.38
N SER A 132 -4.19 -1.49 -2.71
CA SER A 132 -5.36 -1.58 -3.57
C SER A 132 -6.10 -2.90 -3.39
N ARG A 133 -7.32 -2.97 -3.92
CA ARG A 133 -7.95 -4.28 -4.20
C ARG A 133 -7.00 -5.12 -5.05
N GLU A 134 -7.02 -6.43 -4.81
CA GLU A 134 -6.34 -7.38 -5.69
C GLU A 134 -7.12 -7.50 -7.00
N THR A 135 -6.37 -7.57 -8.09
CA THR A 135 -6.87 -7.88 -9.44
C THR A 135 -6.25 -9.18 -9.92
N VAL A 136 -6.97 -9.89 -10.77
CA VAL A 136 -6.58 -11.21 -11.28
C VAL A 136 -6.40 -11.14 -12.79
N PHE A 137 -5.33 -11.74 -13.30
CA PHE A 137 -5.04 -11.86 -14.72
C PHE A 137 -4.38 -13.22 -15.01
N ASP A 138 -4.29 -13.56 -16.28
CA ASP A 138 -3.63 -14.77 -16.73
C ASP A 138 -2.49 -14.41 -17.70
N PHE A 139 -1.53 -15.31 -17.84
CA PHE A 139 -0.56 -15.26 -18.92
C PHE A 139 -1.07 -16.05 -20.13
N GLU A 140 -0.74 -15.55 -21.32
CA GLU A 140 -0.86 -16.31 -22.56
C GLU A 140 -0.06 -17.62 -22.47
N PRO A 141 -0.43 -18.65 -23.26
CA PRO A 141 0.48 -19.77 -23.47
C PRO A 141 1.86 -19.27 -23.93
N PRO A 142 2.98 -19.84 -23.43
CA PRO A 142 4.29 -19.55 -23.99
C PRO A 142 4.28 -19.84 -25.49
N GLY A 143 4.86 -18.97 -26.30
CA GLY A 143 4.90 -19.19 -27.75
C GLY A 143 3.82 -18.51 -28.58
N THR A 144 2.90 -17.76 -27.96
CA THR A 144 1.66 -17.30 -28.63
C THR A 144 1.92 -16.35 -29.81
N ASP A 145 2.92 -15.48 -29.70
CA ASP A 145 3.28 -14.45 -30.68
C ASP A 145 4.70 -14.62 -31.25
N CYS A 146 5.28 -15.80 -31.08
CA CYS A 146 6.62 -16.10 -31.58
C CYS A 146 6.66 -16.22 -33.10
N PRO A 147 7.72 -15.71 -33.75
CA PRO A 147 7.89 -15.76 -35.20
C PRO A 147 8.13 -17.17 -35.74
#